data_AF-A0A934ZPZ8-F1
#
_entry.id   AF-A0A934ZPZ8-F1
#
_cell.length_a   1.000
_cell.length_b   1.000
_cell.length_c   1.000
_cell.angle_alpha   90.00
_cell.angle_beta   90.00
_cell.angle_gamma   90.00
#
_symmetry.space_group_name_H-M   'P 1'
#
loop_
_entity.id
_entity.type
_entity.pdbx_description
1 polymer ?
#
loop_
_entity_poly.entity_id
_entity_poly.type
_entity_poly.pdbx_seq_one_letter_code
_entity_poly.pdbx_strand_id
1 'polypeptide(L)'
;MLRDQRLRSSEIFVELWMPLGGYRCDAVLTGQNIDSENAAIVVELKQWTHVAKSKYHNEVWVMNASKLHPCAQVAGYVGALQHSNSAFVDDGVKVKGCAWLHNLTDHRATALLRDVDAFGPVIHECPLFVKGEERRFAEWLHAELGHGGGDALLHH
;
A
#
# COMPACT_ATOMS: atom_id res chain seq x y z
N MET A 1 7.84 -8.05 12.83
CA MET A 1 8.79 -7.04 12.32
C MET A 1 9.48 -7.64 11.11
N LEU A 2 9.17 -7.17 9.89
CA LEU A 2 9.90 -7.57 8.70
C LEU A 2 11.31 -6.98 8.79
N ARG A 3 12.35 -7.81 8.76
CA ARG A 3 13.74 -7.39 8.74
C ARG A 3 14.38 -7.95 7.48
N ASP A 4 14.42 -7.15 6.42
CA ASP A 4 15.07 -7.50 5.18
C ASP A 4 16.37 -6.68 5.04
N GLN A 5 17.51 -7.36 4.99
CA GLN A 5 18.81 -6.70 4.88
C GLN A 5 19.04 -6.03 3.52
N ARG A 6 18.15 -6.26 2.55
CA ARG A 6 18.16 -5.61 1.23
C ARG A 6 17.43 -4.27 1.22
N LEU A 7 16.64 -3.97 2.25
CA LEU A 7 15.91 -2.70 2.41
C LEU A 7 16.69 -1.72 3.32
N ARG A 8 18.02 -1.86 3.39
CA ARG A 8 18.88 -1.19 4.39
C ARG A 8 18.88 0.34 4.33
N SER A 9 18.31 0.91 3.28
CA SER A 9 18.39 2.33 2.98
C SER A 9 17.09 2.91 2.44
N SER A 10 15.96 2.27 2.76
CA SER A 10 14.64 2.90 2.57
C SER A 10 14.34 3.75 3.80
N GLU A 11 14.13 5.05 3.61
CA GLU A 11 13.59 5.89 4.69
C GLU A 11 12.11 5.50 4.89
N ILE A 12 11.77 5.11 6.11
CA ILE A 12 10.40 4.77 6.48
C ILE A 12 9.79 6.01 7.09
N PHE A 13 8.82 6.59 6.39
CA PHE A 13 7.90 7.55 7.00
C PHE A 13 6.74 6.78 7.61
N VAL A 14 6.69 6.77 8.93
CA VAL A 14 5.54 6.24 9.66
C VAL A 14 4.59 7.42 9.91
N GLU A 15 3.36 7.29 9.38
CA GLU A 15 2.26 8.27 9.40
C GLU A 15 2.45 9.51 8.51
N LEU A 16 1.98 9.42 7.25
CA LEU A 16 1.71 10.60 6.42
C LEU A 16 0.23 10.96 6.49
N TRP A 17 -0.05 12.21 6.90
CA TRP A 17 -1.39 12.78 6.83
C TRP A 17 -1.76 13.07 5.38
N MET A 18 -2.91 12.57 4.95
CA MET A 18 -3.34 12.75 3.57
C MET A 18 -3.84 14.19 3.34
N PRO A 19 -3.49 14.81 2.20
CA PRO A 19 -3.86 16.20 1.91
C PRO A 19 -5.38 16.46 1.85
N LEU A 20 -6.19 15.42 1.62
CA LEU A 20 -7.64 15.51 1.52
C LEU A 20 -8.33 14.55 2.50
N GLY A 21 -9.35 15.06 3.20
CA GLY A 21 -10.31 14.26 3.96
C GLY A 21 -9.88 13.82 5.38
N GLY A 22 -8.74 14.30 5.90
CA GLY A 22 -8.29 13.96 7.27
C GLY A 22 -7.90 12.48 7.45
N TYR A 23 -7.77 11.74 6.35
CA TYR A 23 -7.35 10.34 6.35
C TYR A 23 -5.84 10.24 6.59
N ARG A 24 -5.40 9.10 7.14
CA ARG A 24 -4.00 8.76 7.32
C ARG A 24 -3.71 7.50 6.53
N CYS A 25 -2.60 7.46 5.81
CA CYS A 25 -2.04 6.19 5.37
C CYS A 25 -1.17 5.61 6.49
N ASP A 26 -1.18 4.30 6.64
CA ASP A 26 -0.51 3.66 7.80
C ASP A 26 1.01 3.75 7.71
N ALA A 27 1.59 3.62 6.52
CA ALA A 27 3.01 3.83 6.29
C ALA A 27 3.31 4.26 4.85
N VAL A 28 4.42 4.99 4.68
CA VAL A 28 5.02 5.23 3.36
C VAL A 28 6.49 4.86 3.41
N LEU A 29 6.90 4.05 2.45
CA LEU A 29 8.30 3.64 2.28
C LEU A 29 8.87 4.43 1.10
N THR A 30 10.02 5.08 1.28
CA THR A 30 10.70 5.77 0.19
C THR A 30 12.03 5.09 -0.16
N GLY A 31 12.50 5.29 -1.39
CA GLY A 31 13.74 4.72 -1.88
C GLY A 31 13.89 4.96 -3.38
N GLN A 32 14.58 4.05 -4.07
CA GLN A 32 14.66 4.09 -5.53
C GLN A 32 14.19 2.77 -6.14
N ASN A 33 13.49 2.87 -7.27
CA ASN A 33 13.03 1.72 -8.05
C ASN A 33 14.19 1.05 -8.81
N ILE A 34 13.89 0.01 -9.58
CA ILE A 34 14.85 -0.73 -10.41
C ILE A 34 15.62 0.18 -11.40
N ASP A 35 15.00 1.27 -11.83
CA ASP A 35 15.55 2.23 -12.80
C ASP A 35 16.34 3.36 -12.11
N SER A 36 16.60 3.23 -10.80
CA SER A 36 17.25 4.26 -9.97
C SER A 36 16.48 5.59 -9.88
N GLU A 37 15.17 5.57 -10.15
CA GLU A 37 14.30 6.73 -9.97
C GLU A 37 13.76 6.77 -8.54
N ASN A 38 13.62 7.97 -7.98
CA ASN A 38 13.00 8.17 -6.68
C ASN A 38 11.57 7.60 -6.67
N ALA A 39 11.28 6.78 -5.67
CA ALA A 39 10.01 6.09 -5.56
C ALA A 39 9.51 6.05 -4.12
N ALA A 40 8.19 5.96 -3.99
CA ALA A 40 7.49 5.76 -2.74
C ALA A 40 6.42 4.67 -2.86
N ILE A 41 6.22 3.93 -1.77
CA ILE A 41 5.14 2.94 -1.64
C ILE A 41 4.27 3.33 -0.44
N VAL A 42 3.00 3.60 -0.70
CA VAL A 42 1.98 3.72 0.34
C VAL A 42 1.53 2.33 0.78
N VAL A 43 1.61 2.03 2.07
CA VAL A 43 1.20 0.75 2.64
C VAL A 43 -0.02 0.96 3.55
N GLU A 44 -1.13 0.32 3.20
CA GLU A 44 -2.30 0.22 4.09
C GLU A 44 -2.23 -1.08 4.89
N LEU A 45 -2.32 -0.98 6.21
CA LEU A 45 -2.26 -2.08 7.16
C LEU A 45 -3.64 -2.34 7.77
N LYS A 46 -4.21 -3.52 7.50
CA LYS A 46 -5.45 -3.95 8.17
C LYS A 46 -5.19 -5.10 9.13
N GLN A 47 -5.75 -5.00 10.32
CA GLN A 47 -5.70 -6.05 11.35
C GLN A 47 -6.91 -7.01 11.29
N TRP A 48 -7.57 -7.10 10.13
CA TRP A 48 -8.81 -7.86 9.97
C TRP A 48 -8.57 -9.38 10.05
N THR A 49 -9.45 -10.07 10.75
CA THR A 49 -9.50 -11.54 10.83
C THR A 49 -10.61 -12.14 9.97
N HIS A 50 -11.66 -11.36 9.68
CA HIS A 50 -12.84 -11.78 8.92
C HIS A 50 -13.23 -10.69 7.94
N VAL A 51 -13.63 -11.10 6.74
CA VAL A 51 -14.12 -10.21 5.68
C VAL A 51 -15.27 -10.91 4.96
N ALA A 52 -16.35 -10.19 4.73
CA ALA A 52 -17.48 -10.65 3.93
C ALA A 52 -17.82 -9.63 2.84
N LYS A 53 -18.64 -10.05 1.88
CA LYS A 53 -19.09 -9.18 0.78
C LYS A 53 -19.98 -8.05 1.34
N SER A 54 -19.68 -6.81 0.96
CA SER A 54 -20.59 -5.68 1.20
C SER A 54 -21.65 -5.60 0.11
N LYS A 55 -22.76 -4.92 0.40
CA LYS A 55 -23.75 -4.50 -0.60
C LYS A 55 -23.34 -3.24 -1.36
N TYR A 56 -22.32 -2.52 -0.87
CA TYR A 56 -21.83 -1.28 -1.46
C TYR A 56 -20.62 -1.55 -2.36
N HIS A 57 -20.52 -0.78 -3.44
CA HIS A 57 -19.42 -0.89 -4.40
C HIS A 57 -18.09 -0.52 -3.75
N ASN A 58 -17.01 -1.22 -4.12
CA ASN A 58 -15.66 -1.06 -3.55
C ASN A 58 -15.59 -1.22 -2.03
N GLU A 59 -16.60 -1.80 -1.38
CA GLU A 59 -16.60 -2.01 0.06
C GLU A 59 -16.65 -3.49 0.42
N VAL A 60 -16.20 -3.79 1.64
CA VAL A 60 -16.30 -5.10 2.28
C VAL A 60 -16.94 -4.95 3.66
N TRP A 61 -17.61 -5.99 4.12
CA TRP A 61 -18.21 -6.04 5.44
C TRP A 61 -17.21 -6.59 6.46
N VAL A 62 -16.89 -5.80 7.47
CA VAL A 62 -15.92 -6.14 8.53
C VAL A 62 -16.42 -5.58 9.86
N MET A 63 -16.40 -6.41 10.92
CA MET A 63 -16.78 -6.00 12.28
C MET A 63 -18.12 -5.23 12.35
N ASN A 64 -19.16 -5.76 11.69
CA ASN A 64 -20.51 -5.19 11.65
C ASN A 64 -20.64 -3.84 10.93
N ALA A 65 -19.70 -3.47 10.07
CA ALA A 65 -19.79 -2.27 9.25
C ALA A 65 -19.24 -2.52 7.85
N SER A 66 -19.76 -1.78 6.88
CA SER A 66 -19.13 -1.68 5.57
C SER A 66 -17.91 -0.76 5.66
N LYS A 67 -16.81 -1.19 5.06
CA LYS A 67 -15.54 -0.48 4.99
C LYS A 67 -15.05 -0.49 3.57
N LEU A 68 -14.39 0.58 3.14
CA LEU A 68 -13.72 0.61 1.83
C LEU A 68 -12.74 -0.56 1.71
N HIS A 69 -12.72 -1.19 0.54
CA HIS A 69 -11.77 -2.23 0.20
C HIS A 69 -10.35 -1.67 0.38
N PRO A 70 -9.41 -2.40 1.01
CA PRO A 70 -8.07 -1.87 1.27
C PRO A 70 -7.36 -1.32 0.02
N CYS A 71 -7.46 -2.02 -1.11
CA CYS A 71 -6.91 -1.53 -2.38
C CYS A 71 -7.58 -0.26 -2.90
N ALA A 72 -8.90 -0.11 -2.70
CA ALA A 72 -9.60 1.11 -3.11
C ALA A 72 -9.20 2.30 -2.21
N GLN A 73 -8.95 2.05 -0.93
CA GLN A 73 -8.43 3.05 -0.01
C GLN A 73 -7.01 3.51 -0.41
N VAL A 74 -6.13 2.56 -0.73
CA VAL A 74 -4.78 2.85 -1.24
C VAL A 74 -4.82 3.62 -2.55
N ALA A 75 -5.68 3.24 -3.50
CA ALA A 75 -5.83 3.96 -4.77
C ALA A 75 -6.24 5.42 -4.55
N GLY A 76 -7.14 5.67 -3.59
CA GLY A 76 -7.49 7.03 -3.18
C GLY A 76 -6.28 7.82 -2.64
N TYR A 77 -5.41 7.16 -1.87
CA TYR A 77 -4.19 7.80 -1.34
C TYR A 77 -3.16 8.10 -2.41
N VAL A 78 -2.85 7.13 -3.26
CA VAL A 78 -1.93 7.29 -4.39
C VAL A 78 -2.39 8.43 -5.29
N GLY A 79 -3.68 8.42 -5.66
CA GLY A 79 -4.27 9.50 -6.44
C GLY A 79 -4.17 10.85 -5.74
N ALA A 80 -4.47 10.94 -4.44
CA ALA A 80 -4.35 12.21 -3.71
C ALA A 80 -2.91 12.74 -3.71
N LEU A 81 -1.91 11.89 -3.45
CA LEU A 81 -0.50 12.29 -3.44
C LEU A 81 -0.04 12.78 -4.82
N GLN A 82 -0.39 12.06 -5.88
CA GLN A 82 -0.06 12.42 -7.26
C GLN A 82 -0.61 13.76 -7.72
N HIS A 83 -1.66 14.28 -7.07
CA HIS A 83 -2.30 15.54 -7.45
C HIS A 83 -2.01 16.71 -6.51
N SER A 84 -1.41 16.48 -5.34
CA SER A 84 -1.36 17.51 -4.29
C SER A 84 -0.04 17.66 -3.56
N ASN A 85 0.90 16.74 -3.71
CA ASN A 85 2.20 16.84 -3.06
C ASN A 85 3.31 17.02 -4.10
N SER A 86 4.09 18.10 -3.96
CA SER A 86 5.10 18.54 -4.93
C SER A 86 6.15 17.48 -5.22
N ALA A 87 6.47 16.60 -4.27
CA ALA A 87 7.39 15.49 -4.52
C ALA A 87 6.91 14.58 -5.66
N PHE A 88 5.60 14.36 -5.77
CA PHE A 88 5.01 13.49 -6.79
C PHE A 88 4.56 14.26 -8.04
N VAL A 89 4.25 15.55 -7.90
CA VAL A 89 3.78 16.41 -9.01
C VAL A 89 4.96 16.99 -9.77
N ASP A 90 5.93 17.57 -9.06
CA ASP A 90 6.99 18.41 -9.62
C ASP A 90 8.35 17.68 -9.62
N ASP A 91 8.65 16.92 -8.56
CA ASP A 91 9.96 16.28 -8.38
C ASP A 91 10.03 14.87 -9.00
N GLY A 92 8.96 14.44 -9.68
CA GLY A 92 8.93 13.21 -10.47
C GLY A 92 8.97 11.90 -9.67
N VAL A 93 8.82 11.94 -8.35
CA VAL A 93 8.81 10.74 -7.50
C VAL A 93 7.66 9.83 -7.93
N LYS A 94 7.98 8.56 -8.23
CA LYS A 94 6.96 7.56 -8.59
C LYS A 94 6.30 7.05 -7.33
N VAL A 95 4.97 7.09 -7.25
CA VAL A 95 4.22 6.52 -6.12
C VAL A 95 3.40 5.32 -6.55
N LYS A 96 3.56 4.24 -5.80
CA LYS A 96 2.73 3.03 -5.85
C LYS A 96 2.07 2.81 -4.49
N GLY A 97 1.19 1.82 -4.39
CA GLY A 97 0.68 1.42 -3.10
C GLY A 97 0.32 -0.06 -3.02
N CYS A 98 0.22 -0.56 -1.80
CA CYS A 98 -0.19 -1.93 -1.51
C CYS A 98 -1.01 -2.01 -0.22
N ALA A 99 -1.71 -3.12 -0.04
CA ALA A 99 -2.41 -3.44 1.21
C ALA A 99 -1.84 -4.71 1.86
N TRP A 100 -1.68 -4.70 3.18
CA TRP A 100 -1.28 -5.86 3.98
C TRP A 100 -2.31 -6.15 5.07
N LEU A 101 -2.93 -7.33 5.01
CA LEU A 101 -3.91 -7.80 6.00
C LEU A 101 -3.24 -8.74 7.00
N HIS A 102 -2.79 -8.17 8.12
CA HIS A 102 -1.89 -8.82 9.08
C HIS A 102 -2.46 -10.05 9.78
N ASN A 103 -3.77 -10.08 10.02
CA ASN A 103 -4.41 -11.17 10.76
C ASN A 103 -5.27 -12.09 9.88
N LEU A 104 -5.34 -11.84 8.58
CA LEU A 104 -6.24 -12.59 7.71
C LEU A 104 -5.61 -13.91 7.28
N THR A 105 -6.22 -15.02 7.68
CA THR A 105 -5.80 -16.39 7.30
C THR A 105 -6.89 -17.16 6.54
N ASP A 106 -8.10 -16.63 6.44
CA ASP A 106 -9.21 -17.28 5.74
C ASP A 106 -9.05 -17.14 4.21
N HIS A 107 -8.81 -18.27 3.54
CA HIS A 107 -8.65 -18.33 2.09
C HIS A 107 -9.87 -17.85 1.30
N ARG A 108 -11.09 -18.03 1.81
CA ARG A 108 -12.30 -17.53 1.14
C ARG A 108 -12.38 -16.01 1.21
N ALA A 109 -12.04 -15.45 2.36
CA ALA A 109 -11.93 -14.00 2.52
C ALA A 109 -10.80 -13.42 1.64
N THR A 110 -9.65 -14.10 1.56
CA THR A 110 -8.57 -13.71 0.64
C THR A 110 -9.00 -13.77 -0.82
N ALA A 111 -9.72 -14.81 -1.24
CA ALA A 111 -10.24 -14.94 -2.60
C ALA A 111 -11.24 -13.83 -2.93
N LEU A 112 -12.16 -13.51 -2.01
CA LEU A 112 -13.07 -12.39 -2.15
C LEU A 112 -12.30 -11.08 -2.37
N LEU A 113 -11.34 -10.76 -1.50
CA LEU A 113 -10.54 -9.53 -1.61
C LEU A 113 -9.69 -9.43 -2.88
N ARG A 114 -9.50 -10.55 -3.60
CA ARG A 114 -8.77 -10.64 -4.86
C ARG A 114 -9.68 -10.85 -6.06
N ASP A 115 -10.98 -10.73 -5.87
CA ASP A 115 -11.98 -10.93 -6.91
C ASP A 115 -12.11 -9.67 -7.79
N VAL A 116 -11.58 -9.77 -9.02
CA VAL A 116 -11.59 -8.69 -10.02
C VAL A 116 -13.02 -8.38 -10.45
N ASP A 117 -13.90 -9.39 -10.51
CA ASP A 117 -15.29 -9.18 -10.89
C ASP A 117 -16.05 -8.41 -9.79
N ALA A 118 -15.63 -8.56 -8.53
CA ALA A 118 -16.24 -7.85 -7.39
C ALA A 118 -15.72 -6.42 -7.21
N PHE A 119 -14.43 -6.17 -7.47
CA PHE A 119 -13.75 -4.91 -7.12
C PHE A 119 -13.13 -4.16 -8.30
N GLY A 120 -13.20 -4.73 -9.51
CA GLY A 120 -12.71 -4.11 -10.72
C GLY A 120 -11.17 -4.01 -10.78
N PRO A 121 -10.62 -3.09 -11.61
CA PRO A 121 -9.19 -3.04 -11.89
C PRO A 121 -8.33 -2.58 -10.70
N VAL A 122 -8.95 -1.98 -9.66
CA VAL A 122 -8.23 -1.42 -8.52
C VAL A 122 -7.37 -2.45 -7.78
N ILE A 123 -7.73 -3.74 -7.85
CA ILE A 123 -6.96 -4.83 -7.23
C ILE A 123 -5.78 -5.29 -8.08
N HIS A 124 -5.73 -4.92 -9.37
CA HIS A 124 -4.56 -5.13 -10.21
C HIS A 124 -3.48 -4.08 -9.95
N GLU A 125 -3.90 -2.84 -9.73
CA GLU A 125 -3.00 -1.70 -9.51
C GLU A 125 -2.44 -1.65 -8.09
N CYS A 126 -3.15 -2.24 -7.12
CA CYS A 126 -2.74 -2.30 -5.72
C CYS A 126 -2.61 -3.77 -5.26
N PRO A 127 -1.40 -4.33 -5.18
CA PRO A 127 -1.21 -5.68 -4.69
C PRO A 127 -1.65 -5.81 -3.23
N LEU A 128 -2.41 -6.89 -2.97
CA LEU A 128 -2.92 -7.23 -1.66
C LEU A 128 -2.22 -8.47 -1.12
N PHE A 129 -1.65 -8.33 0.07
CA PHE A 129 -0.94 -9.37 0.78
C PHE A 129 -1.66 -9.74 2.08
N VAL A 130 -1.56 -11.00 2.49
CA VAL A 130 -2.20 -11.53 3.71
C VAL A 130 -1.18 -12.26 4.59
N LYS A 131 -1.56 -12.61 5.82
CA LYS A 131 -0.73 -13.39 6.73
C LYS A 131 -0.23 -14.68 6.07
N GLY A 132 1.06 -14.97 6.19
CA GLY A 132 1.70 -16.11 5.51
C GLY A 132 2.31 -15.77 4.14
N GLU A 133 2.10 -14.56 3.60
CA GLU A 133 2.71 -14.09 2.35
C GLU A 133 3.89 -13.13 2.59
N GLU A 134 4.54 -13.18 3.75
CA GLU A 134 5.60 -12.24 4.14
C GLU A 134 6.76 -12.26 3.14
N ARG A 135 7.12 -13.45 2.63
CA ARG A 135 8.16 -13.59 1.60
C ARG A 135 7.76 -12.88 0.30
N ARG A 136 6.52 -13.08 -0.16
CA ARG A 136 5.99 -12.46 -1.38
C ARG A 136 5.93 -10.95 -1.24
N PHE A 137 5.55 -10.45 -0.06
CA PHE A 137 5.54 -9.02 0.24
C PHE A 137 6.96 -8.44 0.25
N ALA A 138 7.92 -9.10 0.90
CA ALA A 138 9.32 -8.65 0.90
C ALA A 138 9.94 -8.65 -0.50
N GLU A 139 9.67 -9.68 -1.31
CA GLU A 139 10.12 -9.75 -2.70
C GLU A 139 9.53 -8.63 -3.55
N TRP A 140 8.23 -8.33 -3.38
CA TRP A 140 7.59 -7.23 -4.08
C TRP A 140 8.17 -5.88 -3.65
N LEU A 141 8.31 -5.63 -2.34
CA LEU A 141 8.94 -4.40 -1.84
C LEU A 141 10.35 -4.22 -2.37
N HIS A 142 11.14 -5.29 -2.45
CA HIS A 142 12.48 -5.24 -3.00
C HIS A 142 12.49 -4.96 -4.51
N ALA A 143 11.57 -5.55 -5.28
CA ALA A 143 11.46 -5.24 -6.70
C ALA A 143 11.09 -3.76 -6.94
N GLU A 144 10.34 -3.17 -6.02
CA GLU A 144 9.81 -1.81 -6.15
C GLU A 144 10.72 -0.72 -5.53
N LEU A 145 11.55 -1.04 -4.53
CA LEU A 145 12.41 -0.08 -3.79
C LEU A 145 13.86 -0.56 -3.57
N GLY A 146 14.29 -1.67 -4.17
CA GLY A 146 15.48 -2.40 -3.74
C GLY A 146 16.82 -1.99 -4.33
N HIS A 147 16.90 -0.96 -5.18
CA HIS A 147 18.15 -0.55 -5.84
C HIS A 147 18.74 0.78 -5.34
N GLY A 148 18.03 1.52 -4.49
CA GLY A 148 18.50 2.80 -3.98
C GLY A 148 19.31 2.68 -2.70
N GLY A 149 20.64 2.86 -2.81
CA GLY A 149 21.49 3.26 -1.69
C GLY A 149 21.00 4.60 -1.16
N GLY A 150 20.18 4.54 -0.12
CA GLY A 150 19.54 5.67 0.54
C GLY A 150 20.51 6.47 1.37
N ASP A 151 21.29 7.27 0.66
CA ASP A 151 21.77 8.54 1.18
C ASP A 151 20.97 9.66 0.52
N ALA A 152 20.40 10.50 1.38
CA ALA A 152 19.98 11.88 1.11
C ALA A 152 18.78 12.10 0.18
N LEU A 153 17.57 11.96 0.71
CA LEU A 153 16.45 12.80 0.29
C LEU A 153 15.66 13.21 1.52
N LEU A 154 16.09 14.24 2.24
CA LEU A 154 15.27 15.28 2.91
C LEU A 154 16.16 16.30 3.64
N HIS A 155 16.62 17.30 2.89
CA HIS A 155 16.89 18.61 3.47
C HIS A 155 16.01 19.57 2.69
N HIS A 156 14.93 20.08 3.31
CA HIS A 156 14.39 21.45 3.17
C HIS A 156 13.30 21.67 4.21
#